data_AF-A0A3D4B116-F1
#
_entry.id   AF-A0A3D4B116-F1
#
_cell.length_a   1.000
_cell.length_b   1.000
_cell.length_c   1.000
_cell.angle_alpha   90.00
_cell.angle_beta   90.00
_cell.angle_gamma   90.00
#
_symmetry.space_group_name_H-M   'P 1'
#
loop_
_entity.id
_entity.type
_entity.pdbx_description
1 polymer ?
#
loop_
_entity_poly.entity_id
_entity_poly.type
_entity_poly.pdbx_seq_one_letter_code
_entity_poly.pdbx_strand_id
1 'polypeptide(L)'
;ENACTACYNLIHLNDRILIYYRGYHPVSRDLPDGWHETQTGNLMTSKDGIHFERPSLGLIESEGSTDNNIFYRGYEAHNFCVFLDGNPNTPPEQRF
;
A
#
# COMPACT_ATOMS: atom_id res chain seq x y z
N GLU A 1 -3.28 -7.34 -9.28
CA GLU A 1 -3.38 -5.87 -9.29
C GLU A 1 -2.72 -5.32 -10.55
N ASN A 2 -3.46 -4.57 -11.37
CA ASN A 2 -3.01 -4.24 -12.73
C ASN A 2 -3.07 -2.73 -13.04
N ALA A 3 -3.37 -1.87 -12.06
CA ALA A 3 -3.36 -0.43 -12.21
C ALA A 3 -2.65 0.22 -11.01
N CYS A 4 -1.60 0.97 -11.32
CA CYS A 4 -0.87 1.82 -10.38
C CYS A 4 -0.81 3.21 -11.01
N THR A 5 -1.25 4.24 -10.28
CA THR A 5 -0.98 5.63 -10.65
C THR A 5 0.40 6.03 -10.12
N ALA A 6 0.89 7.22 -10.46
CA ALA A 6 2.17 7.75 -9.93
C ALA A 6 2.15 8.06 -8.41
N CYS A 7 1.14 7.61 -7.67
CA CYS A 7 0.97 7.86 -6.24
C CYS A 7 1.56 6.69 -5.43
N TYR A 8 2.80 6.88 -4.99
CA TYR A 8 3.49 5.99 -4.07
C TYR A 8 4.31 6.79 -3.05
N ASN A 9 4.48 6.23 -1.87
CA ASN A 9 5.32 6.78 -0.80
C ASN A 9 6.45 5.80 -0.52
N LEU A 10 7.68 6.30 -0.50
CA LEU A 10 8.86 5.51 -0.18
C LEU A 10 9.41 5.96 1.18
N ILE A 11 9.55 5.02 2.11
CA ILE A 11 9.99 5.28 3.49
C ILE A 11 11.16 4.38 3.82
N HIS A 12 12.22 4.96 4.39
CA HIS A 12 13.31 4.20 4.98
C HIS A 12 12.99 4.00 6.48
N LEU A 13 12.82 2.76 6.89
CA LEU A 13 12.60 2.37 8.28
C LEU A 13 13.62 1.31 8.67
N ASN A 14 14.58 1.70 9.52
CA ASN A 14 15.68 0.84 9.95
C ASN A 14 16.47 0.26 8.77
N ASP A 15 16.49 -1.06 8.62
CA ASP A 15 17.17 -1.82 7.56
C ASP A 15 16.28 -2.09 6.33
N ARG A 16 15.12 -1.42 6.23
CA ARG A 16 14.12 -1.68 5.20
C ARG A 16 13.64 -0.40 4.51
N ILE A 17 13.30 -0.59 3.24
CA ILE A 17 12.53 0.35 2.44
C ILE A 17 11.10 -0.17 2.39
N LEU A 18 10.14 0.69 2.71
CA LEU A 18 8.72 0.44 2.57
C LEU A 18 8.21 1.28 1.40
N ILE A 19 7.45 0.66 0.51
CA ILE A 19 6.73 1.35 -0.56
C ILE A 19 5.24 1.15 -0.32
N TYR A 20 4.55 2.24 0.00
CA TYR A 20 3.09 2.28 0.01
C TYR A 20 2.61 2.76 -1.35
N TYR A 21 1.77 1.99 -2.02
CA TYR A 21 1.36 2.31 -3.39
C TYR A 21 -0.13 2.05 -3.61
N ARG A 22 -0.72 2.82 -4.51
CA ARG A 22 -2.11 2.61 -4.96
C ARG A 22 -2.18 1.38 -5.86
N GLY A 23 -3.12 0.49 -5.55
CA GLY A 23 -3.60 -0.56 -6.43
C GLY A 23 -5.06 -0.33 -6.81
N TYR A 24 -5.54 -1.13 -7.76
CA TYR A 24 -6.93 -1.18 -8.17
C TYR A 24 -7.22 -2.52 -8.87
N HIS A 25 -8.34 -3.15 -8.51
CA HIS A 25 -8.87 -4.35 -9.17
C HIS A 25 -10.39 -4.48 -8.92
N PRO A 26 -11.20 -4.86 -9.93
CA PRO A 26 -10.84 -5.18 -11.32
C PRO A 26 -10.72 -3.92 -12.18
N VAL A 27 -9.73 -3.86 -13.08
CA VAL A 27 -9.56 -2.76 -14.04
C VAL A 27 -10.49 -2.98 -15.23
N SER A 28 -11.37 -2.03 -15.53
CA SER A 28 -12.16 -2.06 -16.76
C SER A 28 -12.01 -0.76 -17.54
N ARG A 29 -12.12 -0.84 -18.88
CA ARG A 29 -12.08 0.34 -19.77
C ARG A 29 -13.16 1.36 -19.42
N ASP A 30 -14.29 0.87 -18.93
CA ASP A 30 -15.47 1.68 -18.60
C ASP A 30 -15.39 2.27 -17.18
N LEU A 31 -14.33 1.93 -16.42
CA LEU A 31 -14.04 2.41 -15.07
C LEU A 31 -12.59 2.89 -14.99
N PRO A 32 -12.25 4.02 -15.61
CA PRO A 32 -10.86 4.49 -15.72
C PRO A 32 -10.18 4.71 -14.37
N ASP A 33 -10.95 4.94 -13.29
CA ASP A 33 -10.46 5.06 -11.91
C ASP A 33 -11.09 4.04 -10.94
N GLY A 34 -11.82 3.05 -11.46
CA GLY A 34 -12.60 2.15 -10.63
C GLY A 34 -13.77 2.81 -9.92
N TRP A 35 -14.64 1.97 -9.38
CA TRP A 35 -15.49 2.42 -8.28
C TRP A 35 -14.56 2.82 -7.13
N HIS A 36 -14.77 3.99 -6.55
CA HIS A 36 -13.95 4.50 -5.46
C HIS A 36 -13.73 3.48 -4.32
N GLU A 37 -14.73 2.62 -4.07
CA GLU A 37 -14.68 1.58 -3.04
C GLU A 37 -13.76 0.41 -3.36
N THR A 38 -13.36 0.24 -4.62
CA THR A 38 -12.52 -0.87 -5.08
C THR A 38 -11.03 -0.52 -5.16
N GLN A 39 -10.67 0.73 -4.82
CA GLN A 39 -9.28 1.14 -4.76
C GLN A 39 -8.58 0.54 -3.55
N THR A 40 -7.31 0.18 -3.70
CA THR A 40 -6.52 -0.47 -2.66
C THR A 40 -5.25 0.32 -2.34
N GLY A 41 -4.91 0.39 -1.05
CA GLY A 41 -3.60 0.77 -0.57
C GLY A 41 -2.81 -0.50 -0.28
N ASN A 42 -1.59 -0.58 -0.80
CA ASN A 42 -0.75 -1.77 -0.72
C ASN A 42 0.65 -1.46 -0.17
N LEU A 43 1.31 -2.48 0.36
CA LEU A 43 2.68 -2.40 0.87
C LEU A 43 3.63 -3.32 0.07
N MET A 44 4.78 -2.79 -0.32
CA MET A 44 5.97 -3.57 -0.72
C MET A 44 7.13 -3.25 0.20
N THR A 45 8.03 -4.20 0.41
CA THR A 45 9.24 -4.00 1.20
C THR A 45 10.49 -4.41 0.44
N SER A 46 11.61 -3.78 0.74
CA SER A 46 12.93 -4.15 0.22
C SER A 46 14.00 -3.93 1.28
N LYS A 47 15.09 -4.70 1.20
CA LYS A 47 16.30 -4.50 2.03
C LYS A 47 17.43 -3.79 1.30
N ASP A 48 17.43 -3.84 -0.03
CA ASP A 48 18.52 -3.36 -0.89
C ASP A 48 18.07 -2.27 -1.87
N GLY A 49 16.77 -1.98 -1.94
CA GLY A 49 16.19 -1.03 -2.88
C GLY A 49 16.14 -1.53 -4.33
N ILE A 50 16.48 -2.80 -4.56
CA ILE A 50 16.54 -3.43 -5.89
C ILE A 50 15.51 -4.56 -5.97
N HIS A 51 15.49 -5.44 -4.96
CA HIS A 51 14.57 -6.56 -4.88
C HIS A 51 13.42 -6.22 -3.93
N PHE A 52 12.20 -6.31 -4.42
CA PHE A 52 10.99 -5.98 -3.67
C PHE A 52 10.14 -7.22 -3.42
N GLU A 53 9.67 -7.33 -2.19
CA GLU A 53 8.78 -8.38 -1.71
C GLU A 53 7.41 -7.78 -1.40
N ARG A 54 6.35 -8.50 -1.78
CA ARG A 54 4.97 -8.20 -1.39
C ARG A 54 4.60 -9.11 -0.21
N PRO A 55 4.64 -8.61 1.04
CA PRO A 55 4.32 -9.45 2.19
C PRO A 55 2.84 -9.82 2.20
N SER A 56 2.54 -11.03 2.64
CA SER A 56 1.16 -11.41 2.97
C SER A 56 0.77 -10.73 4.29
N LEU A 57 -0.14 -9.76 4.21
CA LEU A 57 -0.60 -8.98 5.37
C LEU A 57 -1.78 -9.64 6.08
N GLY A 58 -2.60 -10.41 5.36
CA GLY A 58 -3.75 -11.09 5.96
C GLY A 58 -4.89 -10.16 6.41
N LEU A 59 -4.87 -8.88 6.00
CA LEU A 59 -5.76 -7.84 6.56
C LEU A 59 -7.08 -7.68 5.80
N ILE A 60 -7.04 -7.75 4.47
CA ILE A 60 -8.20 -7.48 3.61
C ILE A 60 -8.42 -8.65 2.65
N GLU A 61 -9.64 -9.15 2.57
CA GLU A 61 -10.02 -10.21 1.63
C GLU A 61 -10.15 -9.64 0.21
N SER A 62 -9.52 -10.30 -0.75
CA SER A 62 -9.59 -9.98 -2.17
C SER A 62 -9.57 -11.27 -2.97
N GLU A 63 -10.50 -11.40 -3.93
CA GLU A 63 -10.60 -12.59 -4.80
C GLU A 63 -10.68 -13.91 -4.00
N GLY A 64 -11.34 -13.91 -2.83
CA GLY A 64 -11.48 -15.09 -1.98
C GLY A 64 -10.25 -15.46 -1.15
N SER A 65 -9.25 -14.57 -1.07
CA SER A 65 -8.03 -14.80 -0.29
C SER A 65 -7.61 -13.54 0.49
N THR A 66 -7.02 -13.74 1.67
CA THR A 66 -6.31 -12.68 2.41
C THR A 66 -4.79 -12.75 2.21
N ASP A 67 -4.31 -13.70 1.39
CA ASP A 67 -2.90 -13.82 1.00
C ASP A 67 -2.53 -12.75 -0.04
N ASN A 68 -2.46 -11.52 0.43
CA ASN A 68 -2.17 -10.34 -0.36
C ASN A 68 -1.52 -9.26 0.53
N ASN A 69 -1.07 -8.18 -0.10
CA ASN A 69 -0.35 -7.09 0.54
C ASN A 69 -1.19 -5.81 0.69
N ILE A 70 -2.52 -5.95 0.72
CA ILE A 70 -3.47 -4.85 0.86
C ILE A 70 -3.59 -4.48 2.34
N PHE A 71 -3.38 -3.20 2.68
CA PHE A 71 -3.61 -2.68 4.04
C PHE A 71 -4.87 -1.79 4.13
N TYR A 72 -5.36 -1.28 3.00
CA TYR A 72 -6.53 -0.42 2.97
C TYR A 72 -7.36 -0.65 1.69
N ARG A 73 -8.68 -0.53 1.78
CA ARG A 73 -9.60 -0.53 0.64
C ARG A 73 -10.62 0.59 0.79
N GLY A 74 -10.77 1.40 -0.26
CA GLY A 74 -11.75 2.50 -0.31
C GLY A 74 -11.23 3.76 -0.99
N TYR A 75 -12.07 4.79 -1.03
CA TYR A 75 -11.79 6.06 -1.72
C TYR A 75 -10.43 6.67 -1.34
N GLU A 76 -10.09 6.65 -0.05
CA GLU A 76 -8.87 7.28 0.47
C GLU A 76 -7.57 6.61 -0.03
N ALA A 77 -7.65 5.40 -0.60
CA ALA A 77 -6.51 4.76 -1.26
C ALA A 77 -6.00 5.56 -2.47
N HIS A 78 -6.84 6.42 -3.07
CA HIS A 78 -6.56 7.09 -4.34
C HIS A 78 -5.27 7.93 -4.32
N ASN A 79 -5.01 8.60 -3.20
CA ASN A 79 -3.84 9.45 -2.97
C ASN A 79 -3.34 9.30 -1.53
N PHE A 80 -3.37 8.07 -1.00
CA PHE A 80 -2.92 7.82 0.36
C PHE A 80 -1.45 8.22 0.53
N CYS A 81 -1.17 9.04 1.54
CA CYS A 81 0.17 9.49 1.89
C CYS A 81 0.52 8.98 3.27
N VAL A 82 1.71 8.39 3.40
CA VAL A 82 2.20 7.90 4.69
C VAL A 82 3.21 8.88 5.24
N PHE A 83 3.09 9.17 6.53
CA PHE A 83 4.05 9.96 7.27
C PHE A 83 4.71 9.06 8.31
N LEU A 84 6.05 9.12 8.40
CA LEU A 84 6.79 8.47 9.46
C LEU A 84 7.30 9.52 10.44
N ASP A 85 6.83 9.48 11.68
CA ASP A 85 7.36 10.33 12.75
C ASP A 85 8.76 9.87 13.18
N GLY A 86 9.75 10.72 12.94
CA GLY A 86 11.16 10.51 13.30
C GLY A 86 11.49 10.78 14.77
N ASN A 87 10.55 11.31 15.57
CA ASN A 87 10.79 11.57 16.98
C ASN A 87 11.05 10.26 17.75
N PRO A 88 12.21 10.12 18.43
CA PRO A 88 12.55 8.90 19.17
C PRO A 88 11.59 8.58 20.32
N ASN A 89 10.89 9.59 20.84
CA ASN A 89 9.95 9.45 21.95
C ASN A 89 8.51 9.13 21.51
N THR A 90 8.22 9.14 20.20
CA THR A 90 6.88 8.79 19.71
C THR A 90 6.61 7.30 19.92
N PRO A 91 5.49 6.93 20.57
CA PRO A 91 5.11 5.54 20.76
C PRO A 91 5.11 4.78 19.42
N PRO A 92 5.60 3.53 19.36
CA PRO A 92 5.73 2.79 18.10
C PRO A 92 4.45 2.76 17.25
N GLU A 93 3.30 2.63 17.89
CA GLU A 93 1.97 2.57 17.26
C GLU A 93 1.44 3.93 16.76
N GLN A 94 2.11 5.03 17.10
CA GLN A 94 1.78 6.40 16.66
C GLN A 94 2.82 6.96 15.69
N ARG A 95 3.76 6.13 15.22
CA ARG A 95 4.81 6.55 14.29
C ARG A 95 4.34 6.69 12.85
N PHE A 96 3.20 6.09 12.51
CA PHE A 96 2.62 6.03 11.17
C PHE A 96 1.25 6.69 11.12
#